data_AF-A0A6M1ZY26-F1
#
_entry.id   AF-A0A6M1ZY26-F1
#
_cell.length_a   1.000
_cell.length_b   1.000
_cell.length_c   1.000
_cell.angle_alpha   90.00
_cell.angle_beta   90.00
_cell.angle_gamma   90.00
#
_symmetry.space_group_name_H-M   'P 1'
#
loop_
_entity.id
_entity.type
_entity.pdbx_description
1 polymer ?
#
loop_
_entity_poly.entity_id
_entity_poly.type
_entity_poly.pdbx_seq_one_letter_code
_entity_poly.pdbx_strand_id
1 'polypeptide(L)'
;MIKGILTFFLFLFFAWNLVPNSLYFDKWDSPTWQNKVDWVPEGSLVQRRVIVFYDSQVRTDSSQAKFHHLAEMPLNHLGIICDYHDIREPLPNITNEDDVIGVATWFMEYTILPYELADEYLKWAIQAVSLGKKYVILGNPAFDSVQHPMQKKKLNKFWNLIGLYDTGLWEGEGYSIKLIRNHSEMLDFERPYPDVIMGFRKMVQSSDSLTCYLTPRKWNEPESDACLVATGPNGGYVADNYANYHLYEKEREEREWYINRFSKSIQI
;
A
#
# COMPACT_ATOMS: atom_id res chain seq x y z
N MET A 1 6.92 45.78 15.92
CA MET A 1 7.90 44.83 15.36
C MET A 1 7.48 43.44 15.84
N ILE A 2 6.49 42.86 15.14
CA ILE A 2 5.79 41.63 15.55
C ILE A 2 5.94 40.67 14.36
N LYS A 3 6.61 39.53 14.59
CA LYS A 3 6.68 38.39 13.68
C LYS A 3 6.28 37.16 14.47
N GLY A 4 5.28 36.44 13.97
CA GLY A 4 4.79 35.20 14.54
C GLY A 4 3.28 35.22 14.65
N ILE A 5 2.60 34.84 13.56
CA ILE A 5 1.22 34.32 13.47
C ILE A 5 0.94 34.13 11.96
N LEU A 6 0.82 32.86 11.52
CA LEU A 6 -0.06 32.27 10.50
C LEU A 6 0.63 31.06 9.84
N THR A 7 0.52 29.91 10.49
CA THR A 7 0.71 28.60 9.84
C THR A 7 -0.69 28.06 9.55
N PHE A 8 -1.20 28.34 8.36
CA PHE A 8 -2.40 27.75 7.79
C PHE A 8 -2.12 27.67 6.29
N PHE A 9 -2.02 26.47 5.73
CA PHE A 9 -2.24 26.08 4.32
C PHE A 9 -1.53 24.74 4.04
N LEU A 10 -2.26 23.65 4.24
CA LEU A 10 -1.92 22.30 3.81
C LEU A 10 -3.22 21.75 3.22
N PHE A 11 -3.43 21.80 1.89
CA PHE A 11 -4.35 20.92 1.13
C PHE A 11 -4.44 21.16 -0.40
N LEU A 12 -3.47 21.82 -1.06
CA LEU A 12 -3.65 22.25 -2.47
C LEU A 12 -2.65 21.71 -3.50
N PHE A 13 -1.98 20.58 -3.26
CA PHE A 13 -1.08 19.99 -4.27
C PHE A 13 -1.47 18.62 -4.82
N PHE A 14 -2.60 18.04 -4.38
CA PHE A 14 -3.12 16.78 -4.93
C PHE A 14 -3.93 16.96 -6.22
N ALA A 15 -4.40 18.17 -6.52
CA ALA A 15 -5.20 18.45 -7.72
C ALA A 15 -4.38 18.69 -9.00
N TRP A 16 -3.05 18.77 -8.92
CA TRP A 16 -2.25 19.28 -10.04
C TRP A 16 -1.91 18.25 -11.12
N ASN A 17 -1.89 16.95 -10.80
CA ASN A 17 -1.47 15.90 -11.76
C ASN A 17 -2.59 14.95 -12.21
N LEU A 18 -3.86 15.26 -11.88
CA LEU A 18 -5.03 14.54 -12.36
C LEU A 18 -5.95 15.40 -13.23
N VAL A 19 -5.58 16.66 -13.49
CA VAL A 19 -6.35 17.58 -14.31
C VAL A 19 -5.60 17.78 -15.64
N PRO A 20 -6.23 17.54 -16.81
CA PRO A 20 -5.61 17.80 -18.10
C PRO A 20 -5.23 19.29 -18.23
N ASN A 21 -4.17 19.58 -19.00
CA ASN A 21 -3.59 20.92 -19.20
C ASN A 21 -4.54 22.03 -19.70
N SER A 22 -5.82 21.73 -19.95
CA SER A 22 -6.83 22.70 -20.38
C SER A 22 -7.38 23.59 -19.25
N LEU A 23 -6.97 23.39 -18.00
CA LEU A 23 -7.51 24.08 -16.82
C LEU A 23 -6.50 24.97 -16.07
N TYR A 24 -5.40 25.38 -16.72
CA TYR A 24 -4.49 26.36 -16.15
C TYR A 24 -4.98 27.79 -16.41
N PHE A 25 -5.34 28.49 -15.33
CA PHE A 25 -5.55 29.93 -15.32
C PHE A 25 -4.21 30.65 -15.48
N ASP A 26 -3.86 31.04 -16.71
CA ASP A 26 -2.84 32.05 -16.95
C ASP A 26 -3.36 33.43 -16.55
N LYS A 27 -2.61 34.10 -15.68
CA LYS A 27 -2.69 35.53 -15.29
C LYS A 27 -4.04 36.03 -14.75
N TRP A 28 -3.99 36.53 -13.52
CA TRP A 28 -5.07 37.25 -12.86
C TRP A 28 -5.20 38.68 -13.42
N ASP A 29 -5.64 38.78 -14.67
CA ASP A 29 -6.26 39.99 -15.21
C ASP A 29 -7.76 39.75 -15.19
N SER A 30 -8.51 40.54 -14.43
CA SER A 30 -9.95 40.40 -14.24
C SER A 30 -10.72 40.37 -15.57
N PRO A 31 -11.39 39.25 -15.96
CA PRO A 31 -12.27 39.23 -17.12
C PRO A 31 -13.73 39.07 -16.71
N THR A 32 -14.56 39.83 -17.40
CA THR A 32 -16.03 39.83 -17.37
C THR A 32 -16.64 38.42 -17.40
N TRP A 33 -17.65 38.20 -16.56
CA TRP A 33 -18.43 36.95 -16.38
C TRP A 33 -19.18 36.47 -17.64
N GLN A 34 -18.48 36.14 -18.73
CA GLN A 34 -19.08 35.60 -19.95
C GLN A 34 -18.34 34.41 -20.58
N ASN A 35 -17.35 33.81 -19.90
CA ASN A 35 -16.68 32.62 -20.44
C ASN A 35 -17.10 31.33 -19.72
N LYS A 36 -17.80 30.50 -20.50
CA LYS A 36 -18.10 29.08 -20.37
C LYS A 36 -17.34 28.36 -19.25
N VAL A 37 -18.04 28.08 -18.15
CA VAL A 37 -17.64 27.01 -17.23
C VAL A 37 -17.88 25.72 -18.01
N ASP A 38 -16.83 25.01 -18.40
CA ASP A 38 -16.95 23.64 -18.90
C ASP A 38 -17.39 22.78 -17.72
N TRP A 39 -18.70 22.64 -17.57
CA TRP A 39 -19.30 21.69 -16.64
C TRP A 39 -18.75 20.30 -16.95
N VAL A 40 -18.06 19.69 -15.99
CA VAL A 40 -17.90 18.23 -16.00
C VAL A 40 -19.32 17.68 -16.06
N PRO A 41 -19.70 16.87 -17.07
CA PRO A 41 -21.06 16.39 -17.21
C PRO A 41 -21.51 15.75 -15.89
N GLU A 42 -22.70 16.11 -15.40
CA GLU A 42 -23.36 15.35 -14.34
C GLU A 42 -23.35 13.86 -14.76
N GLY A 43 -22.56 13.04 -14.07
CA GLY A 43 -22.41 11.61 -14.36
C GLY A 43 -21.04 11.12 -14.84
N SER A 44 -19.97 11.93 -14.86
CA SER A 44 -18.63 11.38 -15.09
C SER A 44 -18.19 10.50 -13.91
N LEU A 45 -17.91 9.22 -14.16
CA LEU A 45 -17.43 8.26 -13.16
C LEU A 45 -16.14 8.77 -12.53
N VAL A 46 -16.18 9.14 -11.24
CA VAL A 46 -14.97 9.52 -10.53
C VAL A 46 -14.33 8.27 -9.94
N GLN A 47 -13.20 7.86 -10.50
CA GLN A 47 -12.48 6.67 -10.06
C GLN A 47 -11.89 6.92 -8.67
N ARG A 48 -12.49 6.30 -7.65
CA ARG A 48 -12.16 6.52 -6.24
C ARG A 48 -12.24 5.25 -5.42
N ARG A 49 -12.61 4.10 -6.00
CA ARG A 49 -12.85 2.88 -5.23
C ARG A 49 -11.60 2.03 -5.14
N VAL A 50 -11.32 1.50 -3.95
CA VAL A 50 -10.28 0.49 -3.71
C VAL A 50 -10.94 -0.75 -3.14
N ILE A 51 -10.71 -1.90 -3.76
CA ILE A 51 -11.16 -3.18 -3.22
C ILE A 51 -10.23 -3.57 -2.08
N VAL A 52 -10.78 -3.79 -0.89
CA VAL A 52 -10.04 -4.20 0.29
C VAL A 52 -10.43 -5.64 0.64
N PHE A 53 -9.49 -6.57 0.49
CA PHE A 53 -9.77 -7.95 0.88
C PHE A 53 -9.60 -8.18 2.38
N TYR A 54 -10.52 -8.95 2.94
CA TYR A 54 -10.43 -9.53 4.27
C TYR A 54 -10.79 -11.02 4.25
N ASP A 55 -10.51 -11.75 5.32
CA ASP A 55 -10.86 -13.18 5.46
C ASP A 55 -11.91 -13.35 6.57
N SER A 56 -13.13 -13.73 6.19
CA SER A 56 -14.24 -13.90 7.13
C SER A 56 -14.06 -15.04 8.15
N GLN A 57 -13.22 -16.04 7.86
CA GLN A 57 -12.92 -17.09 8.86
C GLN A 57 -12.01 -16.60 9.97
N VAL A 58 -11.18 -15.60 9.70
CA VAL A 58 -10.31 -15.00 10.72
C VAL A 58 -11.04 -13.88 11.46
N ARG A 59 -11.86 -13.09 10.75
CA ARG A 59 -12.65 -11.99 11.30
C ARG A 59 -14.03 -12.00 10.68
N THR A 60 -15.06 -12.23 11.49
CA THR A 60 -16.43 -12.46 10.99
C THR A 60 -17.02 -11.29 10.19
N ASP A 61 -16.53 -10.07 10.42
CA ASP A 61 -16.99 -8.87 9.73
C ASP A 61 -15.84 -7.97 9.28
N SER A 62 -16.07 -7.26 8.17
CA SER A 62 -15.15 -6.28 7.58
C SER A 62 -14.74 -5.17 8.56
N SER A 63 -15.63 -4.76 9.48
CA SER A 63 -15.31 -3.77 10.52
C SER A 63 -14.23 -4.24 11.48
N GLN A 64 -13.93 -5.54 11.53
CA GLN A 64 -12.88 -6.11 12.35
C GLN A 64 -11.58 -6.33 11.56
N ALA A 65 -11.54 -6.00 10.26
CA ALA A 65 -10.33 -6.13 9.46
C ALA A 65 -9.24 -5.16 9.95
N LYS A 66 -7.98 -5.60 9.91
CA LYS A 66 -6.83 -4.76 10.30
C LYS A 66 -6.79 -3.47 9.47
N PHE A 67 -7.14 -3.58 8.19
CA PHE A 67 -7.22 -2.45 7.28
C PHE A 67 -8.24 -1.39 7.72
N HIS A 68 -9.45 -1.80 8.14
CA HIS A 68 -10.51 -0.90 8.59
C HIS A 68 -10.06 -0.03 9.76
N HIS A 69 -9.44 -0.63 10.76
CA HIS A 69 -9.03 0.08 11.96
C HIS A 69 -7.81 0.99 11.76
N LEU A 70 -6.97 0.71 10.76
CA LEU A 70 -5.64 1.31 10.66
C LEU A 70 -5.47 2.16 9.40
N ALA A 71 -5.85 1.64 8.23
CA ALA A 71 -5.51 2.22 6.93
C ALA A 71 -6.68 2.91 6.21
N GLU A 72 -7.93 2.60 6.57
CA GLU A 72 -9.10 3.17 5.88
C GLU A 72 -9.24 4.68 6.08
N MET A 73 -9.06 5.19 7.31
CA MET A 73 -9.26 6.62 7.58
C MET A 73 -8.38 7.53 6.71
N PRO A 74 -7.06 7.28 6.54
CA PRO A 74 -6.24 8.04 5.59
C PRO A 74 -6.78 8.03 4.16
N LEU A 75 -7.29 6.89 3.68
CA LEU A 75 -7.86 6.79 2.32
C LEU A 75 -9.16 7.58 2.20
N ASN A 76 -10.06 7.45 3.17
CA ASN A 76 -11.30 8.22 3.24
C ASN A 76 -11.02 9.74 3.28
N HIS A 77 -9.95 10.15 3.98
CA HIS A 77 -9.51 11.55 4.02
C HIS A 77 -9.03 12.07 2.65
N LEU A 78 -8.52 11.19 1.78
CA LEU A 78 -8.18 11.49 0.40
C LEU A 78 -9.37 11.37 -0.57
N GLY A 79 -10.56 11.06 -0.07
CA GLY A 79 -11.77 10.85 -0.88
C GLY A 79 -11.81 9.51 -1.60
N ILE A 80 -10.98 8.54 -1.19
CA ILE A 80 -11.00 7.16 -1.68
C ILE A 80 -12.05 6.38 -0.88
N ILE A 81 -12.79 5.51 -1.56
CA ILE A 81 -13.82 4.63 -0.98
C ILE A 81 -13.23 3.23 -0.83
N CYS A 82 -13.17 2.72 0.40
CA CYS A 82 -12.79 1.34 0.68
C CYS A 82 -14.01 0.42 0.52
N ASP A 83 -13.96 -0.46 -0.49
CA ASP A 83 -14.98 -1.45 -0.77
C ASP A 83 -14.49 -2.82 -0.29
N TYR A 84 -15.04 -3.29 0.83
CA TYR A 84 -14.59 -4.52 1.46
C TYR A 84 -15.16 -5.74 0.76
N HIS A 85 -14.28 -6.68 0.44
CA HIS A 85 -14.65 -7.94 -0.17
C HIS A 85 -14.07 -9.10 0.65
N ASP A 86 -14.93 -10.04 1.03
CA ASP A 86 -14.48 -11.27 1.67
C ASP A 86 -13.79 -12.15 0.62
N ILE A 87 -12.53 -12.51 0.86
CA ILE A 87 -11.74 -13.34 -0.05
C ILE A 87 -12.36 -14.73 -0.27
N ARG A 88 -13.30 -15.16 0.58
CA ARG A 88 -13.98 -16.46 0.48
C ARG A 88 -15.24 -16.43 -0.39
N GLU A 89 -15.73 -15.25 -0.71
CA GLU A 89 -16.80 -15.08 -1.67
C GLU A 89 -16.25 -15.10 -3.10
N PRO A 90 -17.10 -15.30 -4.13
CA PRO A 90 -16.66 -15.23 -5.51
C PRO A 90 -15.96 -13.92 -5.82
N LEU A 91 -14.71 -14.00 -6.32
CA LEU A 91 -13.88 -12.84 -6.59
C LEU A 91 -14.59 -11.86 -7.55
N PRO A 92 -14.47 -10.54 -7.32
CA PRO A 92 -15.19 -9.54 -8.10
C PRO A 92 -14.68 -9.51 -9.54
N ASN A 93 -15.56 -9.20 -10.50
CA ASN A 93 -15.16 -9.14 -11.90
C ASN A 93 -14.42 -7.82 -12.21
N ILE A 94 -13.11 -7.81 -11.98
CA ILE A 94 -12.25 -6.62 -12.09
C ILE A 94 -12.21 -5.98 -13.49
N THR A 95 -12.62 -6.69 -14.55
CA THR A 95 -12.64 -6.11 -15.92
C THR A 95 -13.76 -5.12 -16.15
N ASN A 96 -14.82 -5.16 -15.33
CA ASN A 96 -16.02 -4.34 -15.50
C ASN A 96 -16.12 -3.22 -14.45
N GLU A 97 -15.04 -2.98 -13.71
CA GLU A 97 -15.00 -2.10 -12.54
C GLU A 97 -14.10 -0.90 -12.85
N ASP A 98 -14.60 0.00 -13.71
CA ASP A 98 -13.86 1.17 -14.21
C ASP A 98 -13.60 2.22 -13.11
N ASP A 99 -14.36 2.22 -12.03
CA ASP A 99 -14.22 3.13 -10.88
C ASP A 99 -13.21 2.64 -9.84
N VAL A 100 -12.78 1.37 -9.93
CA VAL A 100 -11.75 0.79 -9.08
C VAL A 100 -10.39 1.29 -9.53
N ILE A 101 -9.67 2.00 -8.67
CA ILE A 101 -8.32 2.49 -8.93
C ILE A 101 -7.25 1.51 -8.44
N GLY A 102 -7.60 0.63 -7.50
CA GLY A 102 -6.64 -0.30 -6.93
C GLY A 102 -7.25 -1.34 -6.00
N VAL A 103 -6.36 -2.15 -5.45
CA VAL A 103 -6.62 -3.23 -4.51
C VAL A 103 -5.69 -3.07 -3.32
N ALA A 104 -6.20 -3.31 -2.12
CA ALA A 104 -5.40 -3.30 -0.91
C ALA A 104 -5.66 -4.54 -0.06
N THR A 105 -4.60 -5.06 0.58
CA THR A 105 -4.70 -6.23 1.45
C THR A 105 -3.95 -5.97 2.75
N TRP A 106 -4.56 -6.32 3.87
CA TRP A 106 -3.87 -6.41 5.15
C TRP A 106 -4.43 -7.57 5.95
N PHE A 107 -4.10 -8.78 5.49
CA PHE A 107 -4.48 -10.00 6.18
C PHE A 107 -3.73 -10.12 7.51
N MET A 108 -4.29 -10.93 8.41
CA MET A 108 -3.59 -11.26 9.65
C MET A 108 -2.37 -12.11 9.32
N GLU A 109 -1.37 -12.07 10.18
CA GLU A 109 -0.04 -12.68 9.99
C GLU A 109 -0.16 -14.18 9.67
N TYR A 110 -1.15 -14.85 10.28
CA TYR A 110 -1.40 -16.29 10.13
C TYR A 110 -2.52 -16.66 9.14
N THR A 111 -3.00 -15.73 8.32
CA THR A 111 -4.00 -16.04 7.29
C THR A 111 -3.41 -17.02 6.28
N ILE A 112 -4.07 -18.17 6.14
CA ILE A 112 -3.73 -19.24 5.19
C ILE A 112 -5.01 -19.59 4.44
N LEU A 113 -4.99 -19.39 3.13
CA LEU A 113 -6.09 -19.81 2.25
C LEU A 113 -5.90 -21.26 1.79
N PRO A 114 -6.98 -22.00 1.51
CA PRO A 114 -6.90 -23.25 0.74
C PRO A 114 -6.16 -23.04 -0.59
N TYR A 115 -5.44 -24.07 -1.06
CA TYR A 115 -4.59 -23.96 -2.25
C TYR A 115 -5.37 -23.45 -3.48
N GLU A 116 -6.58 -23.97 -3.72
CA GLU A 116 -7.40 -23.62 -4.88
C GLU A 116 -7.80 -22.15 -4.85
N LEU A 117 -8.21 -21.65 -3.67
CA LEU A 117 -8.58 -20.25 -3.47
C LEU A 117 -7.37 -19.33 -3.59
N ALA A 118 -6.22 -19.71 -3.00
CA ALA A 118 -4.97 -18.97 -3.15
C ALA A 118 -4.52 -18.89 -4.63
N ASP A 119 -4.66 -19.99 -5.37
CA ASP A 119 -4.32 -20.06 -6.78
C ASP A 119 -5.24 -19.19 -7.64
N GLU A 120 -6.55 -19.22 -7.38
CA GLU A 120 -7.54 -18.37 -8.05
C GLU A 120 -7.31 -16.89 -7.75
N TYR A 121 -7.14 -16.55 -6.47
CA TYR A 121 -6.86 -15.20 -6.02
C TYR A 121 -5.56 -14.65 -6.62
N LEU A 122 -4.48 -15.44 -6.68
CA LEU A 122 -3.24 -15.00 -7.33
C LEU A 122 -3.43 -14.72 -8.82
N LYS A 123 -4.25 -15.51 -9.53
CA LYS A 123 -4.57 -15.25 -10.95
C LYS A 123 -5.33 -13.93 -11.09
N TRP A 124 -6.31 -13.71 -10.23
CA TRP A 124 -7.10 -12.50 -10.17
C TRP A 124 -6.23 -11.26 -9.86
N ALA A 125 -5.32 -11.36 -8.89
CA ALA A 125 -4.42 -10.26 -8.52
C ALA A 125 -3.48 -9.89 -9.68
N ILE A 126 -2.95 -10.89 -10.40
CA ILE A 126 -2.17 -10.67 -11.62
C ILE A 126 -3.02 -9.94 -12.68
N GLN A 127 -4.28 -10.33 -12.86
CA GLN A 127 -5.19 -9.69 -13.81
C GLN A 127 -5.45 -8.22 -13.41
N ALA A 128 -5.72 -7.94 -12.13
CA ALA A 128 -5.96 -6.59 -11.63
C ALA A 128 -4.79 -5.65 -11.96
N VAL A 129 -3.55 -6.05 -11.65
CA VAL A 129 -2.38 -5.22 -11.95
C VAL A 129 -2.14 -5.11 -13.46
N SER A 130 -2.39 -6.18 -14.22
CA SER A 130 -2.26 -6.15 -15.69
C SER A 130 -3.27 -5.21 -16.35
N LEU A 131 -4.40 -4.94 -15.71
CA LEU A 131 -5.40 -3.94 -16.13
C LEU A 131 -5.06 -2.52 -15.64
N GLY A 132 -3.89 -2.32 -15.01
CA GLY A 132 -3.43 -1.02 -14.54
C GLY A 132 -3.92 -0.63 -13.14
N LYS A 133 -4.63 -1.54 -12.43
CA LYS A 133 -5.04 -1.30 -11.05
C LYS A 133 -3.81 -1.34 -10.13
N LYS A 134 -3.70 -0.40 -9.19
CA LYS A 134 -2.62 -0.40 -8.19
C LYS A 134 -2.85 -1.52 -7.18
N TYR A 135 -1.78 -2.14 -6.68
CA TYR A 135 -1.89 -3.20 -5.68
C TYR A 135 -1.03 -2.93 -4.46
N VAL A 136 -1.66 -2.76 -3.30
CA VAL A 136 -0.99 -2.49 -2.03
C VAL A 136 -1.09 -3.69 -1.11
N ILE A 137 0.05 -4.22 -0.68
CA ILE A 137 0.13 -5.31 0.28
C ILE A 137 0.74 -4.79 1.56
N LEU A 138 -0.02 -4.87 2.65
CA LEU A 138 0.45 -4.63 4.00
C LEU A 138 0.54 -5.97 4.72
N GLY A 139 1.74 -6.48 4.89
CA GLY A 139 2.02 -7.75 5.56
C GLY A 139 1.73 -8.99 4.72
N ASN A 140 0.97 -9.93 5.28
CA ASN A 140 0.71 -11.22 4.65
C ASN A 140 -0.12 -11.04 3.33
N PRO A 141 0.39 -11.53 2.18
CA PRO A 141 -0.32 -11.44 0.90
C PRO A 141 -1.44 -12.48 0.69
N ALA A 142 -1.55 -13.48 1.57
CA ALA A 142 -2.49 -14.61 1.59
C ALA A 142 -2.49 -15.58 0.39
N PHE A 143 -1.85 -15.24 -0.73
CA PHE A 143 -1.72 -16.14 -1.88
C PHE A 143 -0.57 -17.15 -1.77
N ASP A 144 0.23 -17.16 -0.70
CA ASP A 144 1.36 -18.08 -0.52
C ASP A 144 1.57 -18.41 0.96
N SER A 145 1.88 -19.67 1.27
CA SER A 145 2.15 -20.12 2.64
C SER A 145 3.04 -21.35 2.63
N VAL A 146 3.63 -21.68 3.78
CA VAL A 146 4.40 -22.93 3.95
C VAL A 146 3.51 -24.16 3.75
N GLN A 147 2.24 -24.07 4.13
CA GLN A 147 1.24 -25.13 4.04
C GLN A 147 0.76 -25.35 2.60
N HIS A 148 0.60 -24.27 1.84
CA HIS A 148 0.14 -24.27 0.45
C HIS A 148 1.09 -23.42 -0.42
N PRO A 149 2.32 -23.92 -0.69
CA PRO A 149 3.30 -23.15 -1.43
C PRO A 149 2.88 -22.99 -2.89
N MET A 150 2.87 -21.75 -3.36
CA MET A 150 2.61 -21.47 -4.77
C MET A 150 3.85 -21.69 -5.63
N GLN A 151 3.64 -22.00 -6.91
CA GLN A 151 4.74 -22.11 -7.85
C GLN A 151 5.48 -20.77 -7.97
N LYS A 152 6.79 -20.77 -7.68
CA LYS A 152 7.65 -19.56 -7.67
C LYS A 152 7.54 -18.73 -8.96
N LYS A 153 7.40 -19.37 -10.12
CA LYS A 153 7.20 -18.67 -11.40
C LYS A 153 5.91 -17.84 -11.41
N LYS A 154 4.83 -18.36 -10.84
CA LYS A 154 3.53 -17.68 -10.77
C LYS A 154 3.55 -16.56 -9.73
N LEU A 155 4.13 -16.80 -8.55
CA LEU A 155 4.34 -15.77 -7.53
C LEU A 155 5.15 -14.60 -8.09
N ASN A 156 6.30 -14.90 -8.69
CA ASN A 156 7.15 -13.86 -9.24
C ASN A 156 6.55 -13.20 -10.49
N LYS A 157 5.56 -13.80 -11.17
CA LYS A 157 4.78 -13.06 -12.17
C LYS A 157 4.03 -11.89 -11.52
N PHE A 158 3.39 -12.11 -10.37
CA PHE A 158 2.74 -11.05 -9.62
C PHE A 158 3.75 -10.05 -9.05
N TRP A 159 4.77 -10.52 -8.32
CA TRP A 159 5.74 -9.62 -7.68
C TRP A 159 6.43 -8.70 -8.68
N ASN A 160 6.82 -9.23 -9.85
CA ASN A 160 7.46 -8.41 -10.88
C ASN A 160 6.54 -7.31 -11.42
N LEU A 161 5.22 -7.54 -11.47
CA LEU A 161 4.26 -6.53 -11.91
C LEU A 161 4.23 -5.33 -10.96
N ILE A 162 4.46 -5.54 -9.65
CA ILE A 162 4.57 -4.45 -8.67
C ILE A 162 6.01 -4.02 -8.39
N GLY A 163 6.97 -4.47 -9.19
CA GLY A 163 8.38 -4.05 -9.13
C GLY A 163 9.26 -4.81 -8.13
N LEU A 164 8.78 -5.94 -7.60
CA LEU A 164 9.51 -6.78 -6.64
C LEU A 164 9.80 -8.17 -7.22
N TYR A 165 10.77 -8.86 -6.61
CA TYR A 165 11.04 -10.26 -6.86
C TYR A 165 11.22 -10.98 -5.53
N ASP A 166 10.45 -12.04 -5.34
CA ASP A 166 10.62 -12.94 -4.21
C ASP A 166 11.70 -13.99 -4.50
N THR A 167 12.76 -13.93 -3.71
CA THR A 167 13.87 -14.89 -3.79
C THR A 167 13.50 -16.28 -3.24
N GLY A 168 12.42 -16.38 -2.46
CA GLY A 168 12.03 -17.59 -1.73
C GLY A 168 12.87 -17.85 -0.48
N LEU A 169 13.75 -16.91 -0.12
CA LEU A 169 14.57 -17.00 1.07
C LEU A 169 13.91 -16.27 2.24
N TRP A 170 14.05 -16.83 3.43
CA TRP A 170 13.72 -16.17 4.69
C TRP A 170 15.02 -15.78 5.38
N GLU A 171 15.16 -14.51 5.76
CA GLU A 171 16.33 -13.99 6.49
C GLU A 171 15.89 -13.49 7.87
N GLY A 172 16.71 -13.66 8.91
CA GLY A 172 16.28 -13.30 10.26
C GLY A 172 17.21 -13.76 11.37
N GLU A 173 18.40 -13.18 11.43
CA GLU A 173 19.26 -13.22 12.62
C GLU A 173 19.42 -11.80 13.12
N GLY A 174 18.49 -11.34 13.98
CA GLY A 174 18.25 -9.93 14.29
C GLY A 174 19.43 -9.10 14.84
N TYR A 175 20.60 -9.71 15.07
CA TYR A 175 21.82 -9.00 15.50
C TYR A 175 22.82 -8.72 14.37
N SER A 176 22.72 -9.39 13.22
CA SER A 176 23.65 -9.21 12.10
C SER A 176 23.13 -8.25 11.03
N ILE A 177 21.93 -7.67 11.22
CA ILE A 177 21.21 -6.88 10.24
C ILE A 177 21.17 -5.41 10.65
N LYS A 178 21.53 -4.52 9.72
CA LYS A 178 21.36 -3.08 9.82
C LYS A 178 20.18 -2.63 8.94
N LEU A 179 19.32 -1.79 9.49
CA LEU A 179 18.27 -1.11 8.72
C LEU A 179 18.81 0.16 8.06
N ILE A 180 18.75 0.20 6.73
CA ILE A 180 19.02 1.37 5.90
C ILE A 180 17.67 2.06 5.61
N ARG A 181 17.60 3.36 5.90
CA ARG A 181 16.43 4.21 5.71
C ARG A 181 16.71 5.14 4.54
N ASN A 182 16.22 4.78 3.35
CA ASN A 182 16.52 5.54 2.13
C ASN A 182 15.74 6.86 2.06
N HIS A 183 14.57 6.92 2.70
CA HIS A 183 13.77 8.15 2.85
C HIS A 183 13.11 8.20 4.24
N SER A 184 13.65 9.04 5.13
CA SER A 184 13.19 9.13 6.52
C SER A 184 11.78 9.68 6.66
N GLU A 185 11.25 10.43 5.70
CA GLU A 185 9.90 11.03 5.81
C GLU A 185 8.76 10.00 5.73
N MET A 186 9.06 8.81 5.20
CA MET A 186 8.13 7.69 5.07
C MET A 186 8.20 6.72 6.26
N LEU A 187 9.26 6.79 7.06
CA LEU A 187 9.57 5.81 8.10
C LEU A 187 9.63 6.50 9.48
N ASP A 188 9.71 5.69 10.53
CA ASP A 188 9.85 6.14 11.91
C ASP A 188 8.80 7.19 12.35
N PHE A 189 7.56 7.09 11.85
CA PHE A 189 6.54 8.14 11.95
C PHE A 189 6.02 8.42 13.38
N GLU A 190 5.33 7.45 13.99
CA GLU A 190 4.90 7.53 15.39
C GLU A 190 5.91 6.84 16.30
N ARG A 191 6.58 5.81 15.77
CA ARG A 191 7.59 5.02 16.46
C ARG A 191 8.75 4.72 15.51
N PRO A 192 10.02 4.78 15.96
CA PRO A 192 11.14 4.30 15.17
C PRO A 192 11.18 2.77 15.08
N TYR A 193 11.65 2.22 13.95
CA TYR A 193 11.92 0.78 13.85
C TYR A 193 12.94 0.34 14.91
N PRO A 194 12.74 -0.84 15.53
CA PRO A 194 13.69 -1.38 16.48
C PRO A 194 15.02 -1.74 15.79
N ASP A 195 16.12 -1.66 16.55
CA ASP A 195 17.45 -2.07 16.06
C ASP A 195 17.53 -3.58 15.80
N VAL A 196 16.80 -4.37 16.59
CA VAL A 196 16.65 -5.81 16.41
C VAL A 196 15.32 -6.07 15.71
N ILE A 197 15.41 -6.61 14.50
CA ILE A 197 14.24 -6.88 13.67
C ILE A 197 13.86 -8.36 13.65
N MET A 198 12.60 -8.63 13.34
CA MET A 198 12.09 -9.97 13.12
C MET A 198 12.58 -10.54 11.78
N GLY A 199 12.47 -11.86 11.62
CA GLY A 199 12.72 -12.47 10.32
C GLY A 199 11.77 -11.92 9.24
N PHE A 200 12.24 -11.89 8.00
CA PHE A 200 11.52 -11.37 6.86
C PHE A 200 11.78 -12.22 5.62
N ARG A 201 10.83 -12.17 4.69
CA ARG A 201 10.99 -12.72 3.35
C ARG A 201 11.91 -11.81 2.55
N LYS A 202 12.94 -12.37 1.92
CA LYS A 202 13.87 -11.60 1.09
C LYS A 202 13.22 -11.26 -0.25
N MET A 203 12.57 -10.10 -0.26
CA MET A 203 12.06 -9.43 -1.45
C MET A 203 13.14 -8.51 -2.00
N VAL A 204 13.45 -8.58 -3.29
CA VAL A 204 14.42 -7.67 -3.93
C VAL A 204 13.73 -6.84 -5.00
N GLN A 205 14.29 -5.69 -5.32
CA GLN A 205 13.78 -4.82 -6.38
C GLN A 205 13.95 -5.51 -7.75
N SER A 206 12.89 -5.48 -8.57
CA SER A 206 12.89 -5.99 -9.95
C SER A 206 12.69 -4.91 -11.00
N SER A 207 12.42 -3.66 -10.60
CA SER A 207 12.20 -2.51 -11.46
C SER A 207 12.84 -1.26 -10.88
N ASP A 208 13.57 -0.48 -11.68
CA ASP A 208 14.21 0.78 -11.27
C ASP A 208 13.20 1.87 -10.83
N SER A 209 11.94 1.73 -11.20
CA SER A 209 10.86 2.64 -10.78
C SER A 209 10.32 2.38 -9.37
N LEU A 210 10.70 1.26 -8.75
CA LEU A 210 10.36 0.97 -7.36
C LEU A 210 11.30 1.77 -6.43
N THR A 211 10.73 2.43 -5.44
CA THR A 211 11.49 3.01 -4.34
C THR A 211 11.39 2.10 -3.12
N CYS A 212 12.54 1.60 -2.68
CA CYS A 212 12.66 0.80 -1.47
C CYS A 212 13.02 1.74 -0.30
N TYR A 213 12.11 1.93 0.64
CA TYR A 213 12.28 2.87 1.75
C TYR A 213 13.06 2.28 2.91
N LEU A 214 12.76 1.02 3.25
CA LEU A 214 13.40 0.29 4.34
C LEU A 214 14.12 -0.95 3.79
N THR A 215 15.44 -0.93 3.89
CA THR A 215 16.32 -1.99 3.40
C THR A 215 17.09 -2.62 4.56
N PRO A 216 16.79 -3.87 4.95
CA PRO A 216 17.65 -4.64 5.83
C PRO A 216 18.88 -5.09 5.03
N ARG A 217 20.05 -4.93 5.65
CA ARG A 217 21.34 -5.35 5.11
C ARG A 217 22.15 -6.05 6.19
N LYS A 218 22.62 -7.25 5.92
CA LYS A 218 23.64 -7.92 6.75
C LYS A 218 24.94 -7.12 6.75
N TRP A 219 25.62 -7.10 7.89
CA TRP A 219 26.83 -6.32 8.06
C TRP A 219 27.86 -6.60 6.96
N ASN A 220 28.27 -5.56 6.22
CA ASN A 220 29.22 -5.64 5.11
C ASN A 220 28.84 -6.54 3.92
N GLU A 221 27.56 -6.89 3.75
CA GLU A 221 27.08 -7.73 2.64
C GLU A 221 25.99 -7.00 1.82
N PRO A 222 26.33 -6.07 0.90
CA PRO A 222 25.33 -5.35 0.10
C PRO A 222 24.38 -6.25 -0.71
N GLU A 223 24.83 -7.44 -1.11
CA GLU A 223 24.03 -8.47 -1.79
C GLU A 223 22.96 -9.12 -0.90
N SER A 224 23.01 -8.86 0.41
CA SER A 224 21.97 -9.27 1.35
C SER A 224 20.73 -8.37 1.32
N ASP A 225 20.79 -7.23 0.62
CA ASP A 225 19.70 -6.25 0.57
C ASP A 225 18.36 -6.89 0.24
N ALA A 226 17.34 -6.48 1.00
CA ALA A 226 15.95 -6.76 0.72
C ALA A 226 15.11 -5.48 0.80
N CYS A 227 13.84 -5.57 0.45
CA CYS A 227 12.88 -4.49 0.57
C CYS A 227 11.77 -4.87 1.54
N LEU A 228 11.68 -4.14 2.65
CA LEU A 228 10.64 -4.31 3.66
C LEU A 228 9.52 -3.30 3.52
N VAL A 229 9.81 -2.12 2.97
CA VAL A 229 8.82 -1.08 2.68
C VAL A 229 9.15 -0.52 1.32
N ALA A 230 8.22 -0.58 0.39
CA ALA A 230 8.43 -0.09 -0.96
C ALA A 230 7.15 0.43 -1.61
N THR A 231 7.29 1.40 -2.51
CA THR A 231 6.24 1.83 -3.42
C THR A 231 6.79 1.93 -4.84
N GLY A 232 5.91 1.83 -5.82
CA GLY A 232 6.25 2.04 -7.21
C GLY A 232 4.99 2.31 -8.03
N PRO A 233 5.13 2.48 -9.35
CA PRO A 233 4.01 2.88 -10.20
C PRO A 233 2.83 1.91 -10.18
N ASN A 234 3.00 0.66 -9.80
CA ASN A 234 1.93 -0.35 -9.82
C ASN A 234 1.44 -0.73 -8.42
N GLY A 235 1.89 -0.04 -7.36
CA GLY A 235 1.41 -0.24 -6.01
C GLY A 235 2.49 -0.15 -4.93
N GLY A 236 2.30 -0.91 -3.85
CA GLY A 236 3.17 -0.84 -2.69
C GLY A 236 3.23 -2.14 -1.92
N TYR A 237 4.29 -2.29 -1.16
CA TYR A 237 4.55 -3.47 -0.34
C TYR A 237 5.11 -3.06 1.01
N VAL A 238 4.57 -3.65 2.05
CA VAL A 238 5.12 -3.62 3.40
C VAL A 238 5.23 -5.06 3.87
N ALA A 239 6.42 -5.47 4.29
CA ALA A 239 6.66 -6.78 4.85
C ALA A 239 5.86 -7.01 6.14
N ASP A 240 5.61 -8.29 6.42
CA ASP A 240 4.82 -8.67 7.59
C ASP A 240 5.48 -8.21 8.89
N ASN A 241 4.68 -7.61 9.78
CA ASN A 241 5.12 -6.95 11.02
C ASN A 241 5.96 -5.65 10.86
N TYR A 242 6.06 -5.08 9.64
CA TYR A 242 6.81 -3.83 9.42
C TYR A 242 5.95 -2.58 9.19
N ALA A 243 4.62 -2.69 9.20
CA ALA A 243 3.73 -1.54 9.03
C ALA A 243 3.53 -0.73 10.33
N ASN A 244 3.26 -1.44 11.43
CA ASN A 244 2.96 -0.86 12.73
C ASN A 244 3.49 -1.72 13.87
N TYR A 245 3.79 -1.07 14.99
CA TYR A 245 3.92 -1.71 16.29
C TYR A 245 2.54 -2.02 16.85
N HIS A 246 2.38 -3.19 17.45
CA HIS A 246 1.18 -3.57 18.19
C HIS A 246 1.60 -4.28 19.47
N LEU A 247 1.31 -3.66 20.61
CA LEU A 247 1.46 -4.29 21.92
C LEU A 247 0.09 -4.56 22.50
N TYR A 248 -0.12 -5.78 22.97
CA TYR A 248 -1.28 -6.16 23.75
C TYR A 248 -0.81 -6.78 25.07
N GLU A 249 -0.79 -5.97 26.14
CA GLU A 249 -0.38 -6.44 27.46
C GLU A 249 -1.38 -5.98 28.53
N LYS A 250 -2.01 -6.95 29.23
CA LYS A 250 -2.81 -6.74 30.46
C LYS A 250 -3.70 -5.47 30.43
N GLU A 251 -4.54 -5.35 29.41
CA GLU A 251 -5.49 -4.23 29.17
C GLU A 251 -4.92 -2.97 28.49
N ARG A 252 -3.61 -2.92 28.21
CA ARG A 252 -3.01 -1.86 27.40
C ARG A 252 -2.84 -2.34 25.96
N GLU A 253 -3.52 -1.64 25.05
CA GLU A 253 -3.31 -1.80 23.62
C GLU A 253 -2.58 -0.56 23.08
N GLU A 254 -1.35 -0.75 22.61
CA GLU A 254 -0.60 0.30 21.92
C GLU A 254 -0.52 -0.03 20.44
N ARG A 255 -0.89 0.93 19.61
CA ARG A 255 -0.80 0.85 18.15
C ARG A 255 -0.09 2.09 17.66
N GLU A 256 1.15 1.91 17.23
CA GLU A 256 1.99 3.00 16.74
C GLU A 256 2.51 2.65 15.36
N TRP A 257 2.46 3.60 14.44
CA TRP A 257 2.92 3.40 13.08
C TRP A 257 4.43 3.60 12.93
N TYR A 258 5.08 2.65 12.24
CA TYR A 258 6.41 2.89 11.72
C TYR A 258 6.35 3.70 10.42
N ILE A 259 5.33 3.44 9.58
CA ILE A 259 5.21 4.07 8.27
C ILE A 259 4.32 5.31 8.35
N ASN A 260 4.76 6.39 7.71
CA ASN A 260 3.97 7.62 7.61
C ASN A 260 2.84 7.48 6.59
N ARG A 261 1.63 7.19 7.08
CA ARG A 261 0.39 7.05 6.29
C ARG A 261 -0.12 8.33 5.61
N PHE A 262 0.54 9.47 5.85
CA PHE A 262 0.20 10.77 5.25
C PHE A 262 1.32 11.34 4.38
N SER A 263 2.41 10.59 4.17
CA SER A 263 3.54 11.08 3.38
C SER A 263 3.15 11.33 1.93
N LYS A 264 3.59 12.46 1.37
CA LYS A 264 3.42 12.79 -0.05
C LYS A 264 4.18 11.84 -0.99
N SER A 265 5.11 11.06 -0.45
CA SER A 265 5.83 10.01 -1.19
C SER A 265 4.95 8.79 -1.49
N ILE A 266 3.73 8.72 -0.92
CA ILE A 266 2.67 7.79 -1.30
C ILE A 266 1.99 8.36 -2.57
N GLN A 267 2.65 8.20 -3.71
CA GLN A 267 1.99 8.33 -5.01
C GLN A 267 1.44 6.95 -5.38
N ILE A 268 0.16 6.71 -5.09
CA ILE A 268 -0.60 5.58 -5.59
C ILE A 268 -1.05 5.91 -7.02
#